data_AF-A0A2M7W0Q9-F1
#
_entry.id   AF-A0A2M7W0Q9-F1
#
_cell.length_a   1.000
_cell.length_b   1.000
_cell.length_c   1.000
_cell.angle_alpha   90.00
_cell.angle_beta   90.00
_cell.angle_gamma   90.00
#
_symmetry.space_group_name_H-M   'P 1'
#
loop_
_entity.id
_entity.type
_entity.pdbx_description
1 polymer ?
#
loop_
_entity_poly.entity_id
_entity_poly.type
_entity_poly.pdbx_seq_one_letter_code
_entity_poly.pdbx_strand_id
1 'polypeptide(L)'
;MFLRQLLFDNFTRKANQEWNRKVIPASLLDQYKELSPQIEDCYKNATHWHGTGRYHYDTDGQSKYDVVNTDELIDVFERILTENGLKVHDDPWVKVNGRYASSISTTEWRMYARIYAELHEANGEHIEITYAKRKQIINYFFYYTLLSTPLFALYKGVVAAFDKTRYATKGQDWVRTINNTVRSKGNAFTDLLKIMGECESTIDNNYGILIGIDGTDIGQAKINPIIGMFETRFTGDITLERITHFEVPLANISTIKDLLKKHKVSKPVFPIELCEIFCSTQPVRFFHDSARLPAFKLQDLIWHYKNT
;
A
#
# COMPACT_ATOMS: atom_id res chain seq x y z
N MET A 1 23.80 9.53 5.30
CA MET A 1 23.99 8.31 4.48
C MET A 1 24.20 7.08 5.37
N PHE A 2 25.17 7.07 6.28
CA PHE A 2 25.47 5.93 7.19
C PHE A 2 24.28 5.36 7.99
N LEU A 3 23.48 6.21 8.65
CA LEU A 3 22.38 5.75 9.51
C LEU A 3 21.20 5.15 8.73
N ARG A 4 20.95 5.61 7.48
CA ARG A 4 19.92 5.01 6.60
C ARG A 4 20.34 3.61 6.15
N GLN A 5 21.60 3.44 5.75
CA GLN A 5 22.16 2.13 5.43
C GLN A 5 22.09 1.19 6.64
N LEU A 6 22.44 1.68 7.84
CA LEU A 6 22.38 0.88 9.07
C LEU A 6 20.95 0.40 9.40
N LEU A 7 19.93 1.24 9.24
CA LEU A 7 18.53 0.83 9.43
C LEU A 7 18.09 -0.20 8.39
N PHE A 8 18.51 0.00 7.14
CA PHE A 8 18.25 -0.92 6.05
C PHE A 8 18.87 -2.29 6.29
N ASP A 9 20.12 -2.34 6.70
CA ASP A 9 20.82 -3.58 7.05
C ASP A 9 20.15 -4.25 8.26
N ASN A 10 19.71 -3.47 9.24
CA ASN A 10 18.98 -3.98 10.41
C ASN A 10 17.61 -4.55 10.06
N PHE A 11 16.85 -3.90 9.18
CA PHE A 11 15.57 -4.40 8.68
C PHE A 11 15.77 -5.71 7.93
N THR A 12 16.66 -5.72 6.94
CA THR A 12 16.98 -6.89 6.11
C THR A 12 17.43 -8.07 6.96
N ARG A 13 18.29 -7.83 7.95
CA ARG A 13 18.75 -8.86 8.89
C ARG A 13 17.59 -9.46 9.68
N LYS A 14 16.68 -8.64 10.23
CA LYS A 14 15.53 -9.12 11.01
C LYS A 14 14.53 -9.88 10.16
N ALA A 15 14.23 -9.38 8.96
CA ALA A 15 13.37 -10.05 7.98
C ALA A 15 13.94 -11.43 7.63
N ASN A 16 15.22 -11.49 7.24
CA ASN A 16 15.90 -12.75 6.92
C ASN A 16 15.93 -13.73 8.10
N GLN A 17 16.13 -13.25 9.34
CA GLN A 17 16.11 -14.10 10.53
C GLN A 17 14.74 -14.76 10.77
N GLU A 18 13.64 -14.05 10.52
CA GLU A 18 12.31 -14.63 10.65
C GLU A 18 11.95 -15.52 9.46
N TRP A 19 12.31 -15.11 8.24
CA TRP A 19 12.13 -15.91 7.03
C TRP A 19 12.81 -17.27 7.14
N ASN A 20 14.08 -17.29 7.55
CA ASN A 20 14.88 -18.51 7.69
C ASN A 20 14.34 -19.48 8.75
N ARG A 21 13.40 -19.06 9.61
CA ARG A 21 12.74 -19.93 10.59
C ARG A 21 11.50 -20.63 10.02
N LYS A 22 10.96 -20.17 8.89
CA LYS A 22 9.76 -20.74 8.28
C LYS A 22 10.14 -21.93 7.40
N VAL A 23 9.48 -23.06 7.63
CA VAL A 23 9.57 -24.21 6.73
C VAL A 23 8.62 -23.96 5.57
N ILE A 24 9.16 -23.80 4.36
CA ILE A 24 8.36 -23.65 3.15
C ILE A 24 7.92 -25.05 2.69
N PRO A 25 6.62 -25.32 2.52
CA PRO A 25 6.16 -26.60 1.99
C PRO A 25 6.78 -26.89 0.62
N ALA A 26 7.21 -28.13 0.38
CA ALA A 26 7.85 -28.53 -0.88
C ALA A 26 6.95 -28.24 -2.11
N SER A 27 5.65 -28.48 -1.98
CA SER A 27 4.64 -28.19 -3.01
C SER A 27 4.58 -26.70 -3.39
N LEU A 28 4.88 -25.80 -2.45
CA LEU A 28 4.91 -24.36 -2.71
C LEU A 28 6.22 -23.95 -3.38
N LEU A 29 7.33 -24.60 -3.02
CA LEU A 29 8.63 -24.36 -3.65
C LEU A 29 8.65 -24.79 -5.13
N ASP A 30 7.96 -25.88 -5.47
CA ASP A 30 7.85 -26.31 -6.86
C ASP A 30 6.99 -25.35 -7.69
N GLN A 31 5.86 -24.89 -7.15
CA GLN A 31 5.06 -23.82 -7.76
C GLN A 31 5.86 -22.52 -7.91
N TYR A 32 6.70 -22.18 -6.92
CA TYR A 32 7.58 -21.02 -7.00
C TYR A 32 8.53 -21.12 -8.19
N LYS A 33 9.24 -22.24 -8.37
CA LYS A 33 10.18 -22.42 -9.49
C LYS A 33 9.51 -22.30 -10.85
N GLU A 34 8.27 -22.75 -10.96
CA GLU A 34 7.49 -22.66 -12.19
C GLU A 34 7.09 -21.20 -12.49
N LEU A 35 6.64 -20.47 -11.47
CA LEU A 35 6.06 -19.13 -11.64
C LEU A 35 7.08 -18.00 -11.52
N SER A 36 8.25 -18.22 -10.90
CA SER A 36 9.24 -17.17 -10.64
C SER A 36 9.70 -16.40 -11.88
N PRO A 37 9.87 -17.01 -13.08
CA PRO A 37 10.23 -16.24 -14.27
C PRO A 37 9.12 -15.28 -14.71
N GLN A 38 7.85 -15.68 -14.56
CA GLN A 38 6.70 -14.82 -14.90
C GLN A 38 6.51 -13.70 -13.86
N ILE A 39 6.73 -14.00 -12.58
CA ILE A 39 6.74 -13.00 -11.50
C ILE A 39 7.81 -11.95 -11.79
N GLU A 40 9.04 -12.39 -12.11
CA GLU A 40 10.15 -11.48 -12.43
C GLU A 40 9.82 -10.56 -13.63
N ASP A 41 9.25 -11.11 -14.69
CA ASP A 41 8.84 -10.33 -15.87
C ASP A 41 7.76 -9.29 -15.53
N CYS A 42 6.73 -9.69 -14.78
CA CYS A 42 5.67 -8.78 -14.34
C CYS A 42 6.20 -7.67 -13.42
N TYR A 43 7.17 -7.99 -12.55
CA TYR A 43 7.77 -7.02 -11.64
C TYR A 43 8.67 -6.02 -12.37
N LYS A 44 9.40 -6.45 -13.41
CA LYS A 44 10.19 -5.53 -14.26
C LYS A 44 9.31 -4.47 -14.92
N ASN A 45 8.07 -4.83 -15.25
CA ASN A 45 7.11 -3.93 -15.89
C ASN A 45 6.27 -3.13 -14.89
N ALA A 46 6.22 -3.53 -13.61
CA ALA A 46 5.50 -2.80 -12.56
C ALA A 46 6.38 -1.69 -11.99
N THR A 47 6.02 -0.43 -12.28
CA THR A 47 6.70 0.73 -11.67
C THR A 47 6.03 1.16 -10.37
N HIS A 48 4.75 0.84 -10.21
CA HIS A 48 3.93 1.20 -9.06
C HIS A 48 3.06 0.04 -8.60
N TRP A 49 2.57 0.16 -7.36
CA TRP A 49 1.78 -0.83 -6.66
C TRP A 49 0.58 -0.18 -5.99
N HIS A 50 -0.54 -0.90 -5.97
CA HIS A 50 -1.74 -0.54 -5.22
C HIS A 50 -2.15 -1.71 -4.33
N GLY A 51 -2.46 -1.43 -3.07
CA GLY A 51 -2.99 -2.40 -2.12
C GLY A 51 -4.45 -2.07 -1.79
N THR A 52 -5.32 -3.07 -1.84
CA THR A 52 -6.74 -2.94 -1.54
C THR A 52 -7.29 -4.26 -0.97
N GLY A 53 -8.59 -4.30 -0.66
CA GLY A 53 -9.30 -5.53 -0.29
C GLY A 53 -10.11 -6.09 -1.44
N ARG A 54 -10.59 -7.32 -1.29
CA ARG A 54 -11.61 -7.89 -2.20
C ARG A 54 -12.93 -7.13 -2.09
N TYR A 55 -13.34 -6.82 -0.88
CA TYR A 55 -14.59 -6.15 -0.58
C TYR A 55 -14.36 -4.84 0.17
N HIS A 56 -15.18 -3.85 -0.14
CA HIS A 56 -15.38 -2.65 0.67
C HIS A 56 -16.87 -2.51 0.97
N TYR A 57 -17.20 -1.87 2.08
CA TYR A 57 -18.55 -1.37 2.26
C TYR A 57 -18.84 -0.27 1.22
N ASP A 58 -20.08 -0.21 0.75
CA ASP A 58 -20.49 0.85 -0.16
C ASP A 58 -20.39 2.21 0.53
N THR A 59 -20.07 3.23 -0.26
CA THR A 59 -20.08 4.62 0.16
C THR A 59 -21.13 5.33 -0.66
N ASP A 60 -22.05 6.04 0.01
CA ASP A 60 -23.26 6.70 -0.55
C ASP A 60 -22.93 7.90 -1.48
N GLY A 61 -21.91 7.75 -2.33
CA GLY A 61 -21.45 8.69 -3.34
C GLY A 61 -20.12 9.38 -3.05
N GLN A 62 -19.25 9.34 -4.07
CA GLN A 62 -18.03 10.13 -4.34
C GLN A 62 -16.72 9.77 -3.66
N SER A 63 -16.70 9.40 -2.37
CA SER A 63 -15.44 9.04 -1.70
C SER A 63 -15.56 7.84 -0.78
N LYS A 64 -14.52 6.98 -0.77
CA LYS A 64 -14.34 5.90 0.22
C LYS A 64 -14.23 6.40 1.68
N TYR A 65 -14.22 7.73 1.87
CA TYR A 65 -14.14 8.41 3.15
C TYR A 65 -15.46 9.08 3.57
N ASP A 66 -16.54 8.92 2.79
CA ASP A 66 -17.88 9.40 3.10
C ASP A 66 -18.69 8.38 3.94
N VAL A 67 -20.01 8.62 4.10
CA VAL A 67 -20.89 7.74 4.88
C VAL A 67 -20.88 6.35 4.25
N VAL A 68 -20.47 5.38 5.06
CA VAL A 68 -20.35 3.98 4.68
C VAL A 68 -21.69 3.31 4.93
N ASN A 69 -22.31 2.76 3.89
CA ASN A 69 -23.43 1.85 4.02
C ASN A 69 -22.87 0.46 4.36
N THR A 70 -22.91 0.08 5.63
CA THR A 70 -22.39 -1.22 6.08
C THR A 70 -23.27 -2.40 5.67
N ASP A 71 -24.48 -2.14 5.16
CA ASP A 71 -25.42 -3.16 4.71
C ASP A 71 -25.18 -3.58 3.25
N GLU A 72 -24.31 -2.85 2.53
CA GLU A 72 -24.00 -3.11 1.13
C GLU A 72 -22.49 -3.27 0.94
N LEU A 73 -22.10 -4.32 0.22
CA LEU A 73 -20.71 -4.64 -0.08
C LEU A 73 -20.44 -4.45 -1.56
N ILE A 74 -19.41 -3.66 -1.87
CA ILE A 74 -18.83 -3.58 -3.20
C ILE A 74 -17.76 -4.65 -3.33
N ASP A 75 -17.87 -5.45 -4.38
CA ASP A 75 -16.78 -6.26 -4.88
C ASP A 75 -15.77 -5.40 -5.65
N VAL A 76 -14.67 -5.05 -5.00
CA VAL A 76 -13.66 -4.12 -5.53
C VAL A 76 -12.98 -4.71 -6.77
N PHE A 77 -12.69 -6.01 -6.74
CA PHE A 77 -12.01 -6.66 -7.86
C PHE A 77 -12.93 -6.78 -9.06
N GLU A 78 -14.18 -7.24 -8.89
CA GLU A 78 -15.15 -7.29 -9.98
C GLU A 78 -15.43 -5.89 -10.53
N ARG A 79 -15.52 -4.87 -9.67
CA ARG A 79 -15.65 -3.47 -10.10
C ARG A 79 -14.50 -3.04 -11.00
N ILE A 80 -13.24 -3.32 -10.62
CA ILE A 80 -12.06 -3.05 -11.45
C ILE A 80 -12.19 -3.70 -12.84
N LEU A 81 -12.68 -4.93 -12.91
CA LEU A 81 -12.88 -5.61 -14.19
C LEU A 81 -13.98 -4.94 -15.03
N THR A 82 -15.11 -4.59 -14.41
CA THR A 82 -16.25 -3.98 -15.11
C THR A 82 -16.00 -2.53 -15.55
N GLU A 83 -15.26 -1.76 -14.77
CA GLU A 83 -14.93 -0.35 -15.06
C GLU A 83 -13.67 -0.20 -15.93
N ASN A 84 -13.11 -1.32 -16.40
CA ASN A 84 -11.87 -1.37 -17.20
C ASN A 84 -10.66 -0.75 -16.49
N GLY A 85 -10.54 -0.94 -15.17
CA GLY A 85 -9.38 -0.52 -14.39
C GLY A 85 -9.73 0.13 -13.04
N LEU A 86 -8.73 0.76 -12.43
CA LEU A 86 -8.91 1.57 -11.22
C LEU A 86 -9.37 2.97 -11.63
N LYS A 87 -10.43 3.45 -10.99
CA LYS A 87 -10.98 4.79 -11.20
C LYS A 87 -10.48 5.78 -10.16
N VAL A 88 -10.23 7.00 -10.62
CA VAL A 88 -9.98 8.11 -9.71
C VAL A 88 -11.22 8.36 -8.86
N HIS A 89 -11.01 8.67 -7.58
CA HIS A 89 -12.06 9.05 -6.65
C HIS A 89 -11.61 10.28 -5.88
N ASP A 90 -12.55 10.99 -5.27
CA ASP A 90 -12.23 12.20 -4.53
C ASP A 90 -11.26 11.90 -3.39
N ASP A 91 -10.08 12.51 -3.49
CA ASP A 91 -8.98 12.29 -2.57
C ASP A 91 -8.83 13.49 -1.64
N PRO A 92 -9.15 13.34 -0.35
CA PRO A 92 -9.05 14.43 0.60
C PRO A 92 -7.59 14.78 0.95
N TRP A 93 -6.61 13.99 0.49
CA TRP A 93 -5.18 14.23 0.67
C TRP A 93 -4.55 15.05 -0.46
N VAL A 94 -5.26 15.26 -1.57
CA VAL A 94 -4.76 15.98 -2.74
C VAL A 94 -5.57 17.24 -2.95
N LYS A 95 -4.90 18.40 -2.96
CA LYS A 95 -5.52 19.68 -3.32
C LYS A 95 -4.89 20.28 -4.57
N VAL A 96 -5.71 20.53 -5.58
CA VAL A 96 -5.35 21.28 -6.79
C VAL A 96 -6.16 22.58 -6.80
N ASN A 97 -5.48 23.73 -6.87
CA ASN A 97 -6.11 25.05 -6.84
C ASN A 97 -7.09 25.25 -5.67
N GLY A 98 -6.76 24.70 -4.49
CA GLY A 98 -7.57 24.80 -3.28
C GLY A 98 -8.79 23.85 -3.22
N ARG A 99 -9.03 23.03 -4.26
CA ARG A 99 -10.09 22.01 -4.29
C ARG A 99 -9.51 20.61 -4.16
N TYR A 100 -10.26 19.69 -3.55
CA TYR A 100 -9.88 18.28 -3.56
C TYR A 100 -9.87 17.77 -5.00
N ALA A 101 -8.84 17.02 -5.35
CA ALA A 101 -8.71 16.43 -6.67
C ALA A 101 -9.00 14.93 -6.58
N SER A 102 -9.59 14.39 -7.65
CA SER A 102 -9.77 12.95 -7.76
C SER A 102 -8.42 12.29 -8.06
N SER A 103 -8.09 11.22 -7.34
CA SER A 103 -6.80 10.58 -7.47
C SER A 103 -6.84 9.08 -7.12
N ILE A 104 -5.79 8.35 -7.51
CA ILE A 104 -5.55 6.97 -7.07
C ILE A 104 -4.24 6.94 -6.28
N SER A 105 -4.32 6.41 -5.06
CA SER A 105 -3.18 6.17 -4.18
C SER A 105 -2.37 4.97 -4.65
N THR A 106 -1.14 5.18 -5.10
CA THR A 106 -0.19 4.13 -5.45
C THR A 106 1.12 4.34 -4.70
N THR A 107 2.06 3.42 -4.85
CA THR A 107 3.41 3.52 -4.27
C THR A 107 4.40 2.82 -5.19
N GLU A 108 5.63 3.32 -5.28
CA GLU A 108 6.71 2.60 -5.95
C GLU A 108 7.15 1.36 -5.14
N TRP A 109 6.66 1.20 -3.91
CA TRP A 109 7.13 0.21 -2.94
C TRP A 109 6.10 -0.90 -2.77
N ARG A 110 6.34 -2.06 -3.39
CA ARG A 110 5.47 -3.25 -3.23
C ARG A 110 5.17 -3.55 -1.75
N MET A 111 6.19 -3.54 -0.90
CA MET A 111 6.03 -3.85 0.54
C MET A 111 5.16 -2.82 1.27
N TYR A 112 5.10 -1.57 0.80
CA TYR A 112 4.20 -0.56 1.34
C TYR A 112 2.76 -0.85 0.93
N ALA A 113 2.51 -1.10 -0.36
CA ALA A 113 1.20 -1.51 -0.86
C ALA A 113 0.71 -2.79 -0.16
N ARG A 114 1.62 -3.74 0.07
CA ARG A 114 1.36 -4.99 0.78
C ARG A 114 0.83 -4.75 2.21
N ILE A 115 1.36 -3.77 2.93
CA ILE A 115 0.79 -3.40 4.24
C ILE A 115 -0.67 -2.96 4.08
N TYR A 116 -0.97 -2.12 3.08
CA TYR A 116 -2.34 -1.67 2.85
C TYR A 116 -3.28 -2.82 2.47
N ALA A 117 -2.84 -3.76 1.64
CA ALA A 117 -3.63 -4.96 1.31
C ALA A 117 -3.93 -5.79 2.56
N GLU A 118 -2.96 -5.98 3.46
CA GLU A 118 -3.19 -6.71 4.72
C GLU A 118 -4.17 -6.03 5.68
N LEU A 119 -4.33 -4.71 5.62
CA LEU A 119 -5.35 -4.03 6.44
C LEU A 119 -6.76 -4.46 6.06
N HIS A 120 -6.93 -5.04 4.86
CA HIS A 120 -8.21 -5.54 4.36
C HIS A 120 -8.39 -7.04 4.58
N GLU A 121 -7.44 -7.75 5.19
CA GLU A 121 -7.66 -9.14 5.59
C GLU A 121 -8.71 -9.21 6.71
N ALA A 122 -9.59 -10.21 6.63
CA ALA A 122 -10.54 -10.51 7.69
C ALA A 122 -9.81 -10.86 8.99
N ASN A 123 -10.46 -10.57 10.12
CA ASN A 123 -9.85 -10.78 11.43
C ASN A 123 -9.41 -12.24 11.63
N GLY A 124 -8.14 -12.43 11.98
CA GLY A 124 -7.53 -13.74 12.21
C GLY A 124 -7.15 -14.51 10.94
N GLU A 125 -7.46 -14.00 9.74
CA GLU A 125 -6.96 -14.53 8.49
C GLU A 125 -5.67 -13.78 8.14
N HIS A 126 -4.54 -14.48 8.17
CA HIS A 126 -3.25 -13.88 7.86
C HIS A 126 -2.48 -14.74 6.88
N ILE A 127 -1.78 -14.08 5.96
CA ILE A 127 -0.79 -14.74 5.11
C ILE A 127 0.32 -15.30 6.00
N GLU A 128 0.45 -16.63 6.03
CA GLU A 128 1.43 -17.31 6.89
C GLU A 128 2.86 -17.18 6.38
N ILE A 129 3.05 -17.08 5.06
CA ILE A 129 4.37 -17.02 4.41
C ILE A 129 4.64 -15.59 3.97
N THR A 130 5.49 -14.90 4.71
CA THR A 130 5.74 -13.46 4.58
C THR A 130 7.23 -13.19 4.75
N TYR A 131 7.82 -12.39 3.87
CA TYR A 131 9.24 -12.02 3.93
C TYR A 131 9.57 -11.22 5.21
N ALA A 132 8.67 -10.32 5.59
CA ALA A 132 8.74 -9.55 6.82
C ALA A 132 7.35 -9.36 7.40
N LYS A 133 7.23 -9.28 8.74
CA LYS A 133 5.95 -8.99 9.39
C LYS A 133 5.52 -7.56 9.13
N ARG A 134 4.21 -7.31 9.04
CA ARG A 134 3.57 -5.98 8.96
C ARG A 134 4.28 -4.94 9.83
N LYS A 135 4.39 -5.21 11.13
CA LYS A 135 5.03 -4.34 12.12
C LYS A 135 6.49 -4.01 11.82
N GLN A 136 7.26 -4.95 11.25
CA GLN A 136 8.66 -4.71 10.90
C GLN A 136 8.79 -3.80 9.69
N ILE A 137 7.94 -4.01 8.69
CA ILE A 137 7.88 -3.19 7.48
C ILE A 137 7.48 -1.76 7.87
N ILE A 138 6.44 -1.61 8.71
CA ILE A 138 6.01 -0.31 9.24
C ILE A 138 7.14 0.37 10.00
N ASN A 139 7.84 -0.35 10.89
CA ASN A 139 8.97 0.21 11.64
C ASN A 139 10.08 0.69 10.69
N TYR A 140 10.40 -0.08 9.64
CA TYR A 140 11.38 0.34 8.65
C TYR A 140 10.97 1.64 7.97
N PHE A 141 9.74 1.72 7.47
CA PHE A 141 9.24 2.94 6.82
C PHE A 141 9.28 4.13 7.77
N PHE A 142 8.84 3.93 9.01
CA PHE A 142 8.87 4.96 10.03
C PHE A 142 10.28 5.49 10.31
N TYR A 143 11.24 4.60 10.56
CA TYR A 143 12.61 5.04 10.81
C TYR A 143 13.24 5.65 9.57
N TYR A 144 12.89 5.17 8.37
CA TYR A 144 13.28 5.83 7.12
C TYR A 144 12.77 7.28 7.07
N THR A 145 11.49 7.51 7.40
CA THR A 145 10.88 8.85 7.47
C THR A 145 11.62 9.75 8.46
N LEU A 146 11.87 9.27 9.70
CA LEU A 146 12.56 10.05 10.73
C LEU A 146 13.96 10.49 10.31
N LEU A 147 14.67 9.67 9.53
CA LEU A 147 16.01 9.98 9.04
C LEU A 147 16.03 10.77 7.73
N SER A 148 14.89 10.92 7.07
CA SER A 148 14.77 11.63 5.82
C SER A 148 14.26 13.04 5.93
N THR A 149 13.76 13.43 7.10
CA THR A 149 13.17 14.75 7.31
C THR A 149 13.67 15.33 8.64
N PRO A 150 13.88 16.66 8.77
CA PRO A 150 14.06 17.31 10.06
C PRO A 150 12.72 17.28 10.85
N LEU A 151 12.38 16.12 11.40
CA LEU A 151 11.00 15.70 11.71
C LEU A 151 10.55 15.91 13.16
N PHE A 152 11.01 16.99 13.82
CA PHE A 152 10.35 17.45 15.06
C PHE A 152 9.43 18.66 14.82
N ALA A 153 9.72 19.49 13.81
CA ALA A 153 8.91 20.67 13.46
C ALA A 153 7.71 20.33 12.53
N LEU A 154 7.87 19.37 11.62
CA LEU A 154 6.84 18.94 10.67
C LEU A 154 5.79 17.99 11.24
N TYR A 155 6.07 17.34 12.36
CA TYR A 155 5.11 16.47 13.08
C TYR A 155 3.85 17.25 13.49
N LYS A 156 4.00 18.51 13.93
CA LYS A 156 2.85 19.39 14.21
C LYS A 156 2.04 19.70 12.97
N GLY A 157 2.68 19.80 11.79
CA GLY A 157 2.03 20.03 10.50
C GLY A 157 1.26 18.81 9.98
N VAL A 158 1.77 17.59 10.20
CA VAL A 158 1.03 16.35 9.91
C VAL A 158 -0.19 16.24 10.82
N VAL A 159 -0.03 16.42 12.13
CA VAL A 159 -1.16 16.43 13.09
C VAL A 159 -2.17 17.55 12.78
N ALA A 160 -1.72 18.71 12.28
CA ALA A 160 -2.58 19.79 11.82
C ALA A 160 -3.22 19.53 10.43
N ALA A 161 -2.62 18.71 9.56
CA ALA A 161 -3.28 18.24 8.34
C ALA A 161 -4.42 17.25 8.66
N PHE A 162 -4.31 16.56 9.81
CA PHE A 162 -5.39 15.78 10.42
C PHE A 162 -6.40 16.63 11.23
N ASP A 163 -6.33 17.97 11.18
CA ASP A 163 -7.15 18.86 12.02
C ASP A 163 -8.65 18.88 11.66
N LYS A 164 -9.35 17.89 12.22
CA LYS A 164 -10.58 17.92 13.03
C LYS A 164 -11.90 18.50 12.51
N THR A 165 -12.00 19.25 11.42
CA THR A 165 -13.30 19.91 11.12
C THR A 165 -14.21 19.23 10.09
N ARG A 166 -13.74 18.22 9.35
CA ARG A 166 -14.61 17.47 8.40
C ARG A 166 -14.57 15.94 8.55
N TYR A 167 -13.46 15.38 9.03
CA TYR A 167 -13.34 13.93 9.24
C TYR A 167 -14.08 13.42 10.49
N ALA A 168 -14.35 14.29 11.47
CA ALA A 168 -15.05 13.95 12.70
C ALA A 168 -16.56 13.70 12.49
N THR A 169 -17.12 14.09 11.35
CA THR A 169 -18.55 13.98 11.06
C THR A 169 -18.89 13.09 9.87
N LYS A 170 -17.93 12.68 9.03
CA LYS A 170 -18.26 11.98 7.77
C LYS A 170 -17.43 10.75 7.36
N GLY A 171 -16.38 10.34 8.09
CA GLY A 171 -15.65 9.10 7.78
C GLY A 171 -15.63 8.16 8.99
N GLN A 172 -16.51 7.15 9.02
CA GLN A 172 -16.82 6.45 10.28
C GLN A 172 -16.20 5.06 10.53
N ASP A 173 -15.28 4.52 9.72
CA ASP A 173 -14.61 3.27 10.11
C ASP A 173 -13.08 3.34 10.21
N TRP A 174 -12.39 3.83 9.18
CA TRP A 174 -10.92 3.96 9.25
C TRP A 174 -10.50 5.03 10.27
N VAL A 175 -11.10 6.22 10.20
CA VAL A 175 -10.84 7.33 11.12
C VAL A 175 -11.41 7.05 12.52
N ARG A 176 -12.48 6.24 12.65
CA ARG A 176 -13.03 5.83 13.96
C ARG A 176 -12.16 4.79 14.66
N THR A 177 -11.65 3.81 13.92
CA THR A 177 -10.66 2.83 14.42
C THR A 177 -9.36 3.53 14.80
N ILE A 178 -8.93 4.52 14.00
CA ILE A 178 -7.84 5.42 14.35
C ILE A 178 -8.15 6.22 15.61
N ASN A 179 -9.29 6.91 15.69
CA ASN A 179 -9.65 7.79 16.79
C ASN A 179 -9.90 7.04 18.11
N ASN A 180 -10.47 5.85 18.09
CA ASN A 180 -10.70 5.05 19.29
C ASN A 180 -9.40 4.46 19.82
N THR A 181 -8.46 4.11 18.94
CA THR A 181 -7.13 3.65 19.34
C THR A 181 -6.27 4.81 19.86
N VAL A 182 -6.29 5.97 19.17
CA VAL A 182 -5.59 7.22 19.51
C VAL A 182 -6.10 7.88 20.79
N ARG A 183 -7.39 7.74 21.12
CA ARG A 183 -7.95 8.30 22.36
C ARG A 183 -7.44 7.60 23.62
N SER A 184 -6.82 6.43 23.50
CA SER A 184 -6.57 5.58 24.67
C SER A 184 -5.21 5.74 25.35
N LYS A 185 -4.21 6.45 24.80
CA LYS A 185 -2.94 6.79 25.51
C LYS A 185 -2.01 7.72 24.71
N GLY A 186 -2.10 9.04 24.95
CA GLY A 186 -0.97 9.99 25.05
C GLY A 186 0.05 10.17 23.91
N ASN A 187 0.10 9.36 22.86
CA ASN A 187 1.10 9.47 21.80
C ASN A 187 0.56 8.95 20.46
N ALA A 188 0.03 9.87 19.64
CA ALA A 188 -0.52 9.61 18.31
C ALA A 188 0.42 8.80 17.40
N PHE A 189 1.73 8.86 17.66
CA PHE A 189 2.74 8.09 16.95
C PHE A 189 2.72 6.58 17.28
N THR A 190 2.70 6.21 18.57
CA THR A 190 2.56 4.79 18.95
C THR A 190 1.19 4.27 18.57
N ASP A 191 0.19 5.14 18.56
CA ASP A 191 -1.16 4.79 18.16
C ASP A 191 -1.24 4.53 16.65
N LEU A 192 -0.60 5.33 15.79
CA LEU A 192 -0.56 5.06 14.34
C LEU A 192 0.14 3.72 14.03
N LEU A 193 1.25 3.43 14.70
CA LEU A 193 1.95 2.13 14.56
C LEU A 193 1.09 0.97 15.05
N LYS A 194 0.31 1.19 16.10
CA LYS A 194 -0.63 0.22 16.66
C LYS A 194 -1.79 -0.01 15.71
N ILE A 195 -2.41 1.05 15.20
CA ILE A 195 -3.48 1.03 14.20
C ILE A 195 -3.00 0.27 12.96
N MET A 196 -1.92 0.69 12.32
CA MET A 196 -1.42 0.01 11.11
C MET A 196 -0.92 -1.42 11.41
N GLY A 197 -0.59 -1.72 12.66
CA GLY A 197 -0.13 -3.03 13.10
C GLY A 197 -1.24 -3.99 13.55
N GLU A 198 -2.42 -3.49 13.89
CA GLU A 198 -3.53 -4.24 14.54
C GLU A 198 -4.91 -4.00 13.87
N CYS A 199 -5.00 -3.15 12.83
CA CYS A 199 -6.23 -2.98 12.07
C CYS A 199 -6.42 -4.13 11.09
N GLU A 200 -7.65 -4.63 11.06
CA GLU A 200 -8.12 -5.73 10.23
C GLU A 200 -9.53 -5.39 9.73
N SER A 201 -9.94 -6.02 8.64
CA SER A 201 -11.27 -5.84 8.08
C SER A 201 -12.31 -6.51 8.98
N THR A 202 -13.46 -5.84 9.12
CA THR A 202 -14.66 -6.42 9.74
C THR A 202 -15.54 -7.17 8.73
N ILE A 203 -15.15 -7.23 7.46
CA ILE A 203 -15.88 -7.94 6.41
C ILE A 203 -15.40 -9.39 6.40
N ASP A 204 -16.32 -10.32 6.59
CA ASP A 204 -16.03 -11.76 6.60
C ASP A 204 -15.47 -12.22 5.25
N ASN A 205 -14.44 -13.09 5.29
CA ASN A 205 -13.75 -13.62 4.11
C ASN A 205 -13.16 -12.54 3.17
N ASN A 206 -12.94 -11.32 3.69
CA ASN A 206 -12.20 -10.31 2.94
C ASN A 206 -10.71 -10.65 2.95
N TYR A 207 -10.04 -10.34 1.85
CA TYR A 207 -8.62 -10.59 1.69
C TYR A 207 -7.95 -9.48 0.92
N GLY A 208 -6.67 -9.27 1.22
CA GLY A 208 -5.84 -8.29 0.53
C GLY A 208 -5.61 -8.64 -0.94
N ILE A 209 -5.59 -7.62 -1.78
CA ILE A 209 -5.24 -7.70 -3.19
C ILE A 209 -4.14 -6.68 -3.45
N LEU A 210 -3.07 -7.14 -4.09
CA LEU A 210 -2.03 -6.26 -4.65
C LEU A 210 -2.15 -6.19 -6.15
N ILE A 211 -1.91 -5.00 -6.68
CA ILE A 211 -2.01 -4.71 -8.10
C ILE A 211 -0.69 -4.11 -8.55
N GLY A 212 0.01 -4.81 -9.45
CA GLY A 212 1.18 -4.28 -10.13
C GLY A 212 0.76 -3.38 -11.29
N ILE A 213 1.35 -2.20 -11.39
CA ILE A 213 0.93 -1.15 -12.31
C ILE A 213 2.13 -0.61 -13.09
N ASP A 214 2.00 -0.54 -14.41
CA ASP A 214 2.82 0.32 -15.25
C ASP A 214 2.29 1.76 -15.14
N GLY A 215 2.92 2.53 -14.25
CA GLY A 215 2.63 3.94 -14.02
C GLY A 215 3.26 4.91 -15.02
N THR A 216 3.88 4.41 -16.10
CA THR A 216 4.59 5.26 -17.07
C THR A 216 3.62 6.22 -17.76
N ASP A 217 3.99 7.50 -17.78
CA ASP A 217 3.23 8.61 -18.38
C ASP A 217 1.84 8.88 -17.75
N ILE A 218 1.56 8.34 -16.56
CA ILE A 218 0.35 8.70 -15.80
C ILE A 218 0.61 10.00 -15.02
N GLY A 219 -0.28 10.98 -15.17
CA GLY A 219 -0.19 12.27 -14.46
C GLY A 219 -0.17 12.09 -12.94
N GLN A 220 0.70 12.83 -12.26
CA GLN A 220 0.86 12.77 -10.80
C GLN A 220 0.46 14.09 -10.14
N ALA A 221 -0.27 14.01 -9.03
CA ALA A 221 -0.59 15.17 -8.22
C ALA A 221 0.58 15.50 -7.28
N LYS A 222 0.78 16.80 -7.04
CA LYS A 222 1.70 17.25 -6.00
C LYS A 222 1.06 17.03 -4.63
N ILE A 223 1.69 16.20 -3.81
CA ILE A 223 1.27 15.93 -2.43
C ILE A 223 2.28 16.44 -1.40
N ASN A 224 1.92 16.35 -0.12
CA ASN A 224 2.83 16.67 0.97
C ASN A 224 4.14 15.88 0.80
N PRO A 225 5.33 16.52 0.83
CA PRO A 225 6.60 15.85 0.59
C PRO A 225 6.88 14.64 1.48
N ILE A 226 6.33 14.59 2.70
CA ILE A 226 6.47 13.46 3.62
C ILE A 226 5.63 12.26 3.15
N ILE A 227 4.39 12.52 2.70
CA ILE A 227 3.53 11.48 2.13
C ILE A 227 4.11 11.01 0.79
N GLY A 228 4.58 11.96 -0.02
CA GLY A 228 5.27 11.73 -1.30
C GLY A 228 6.56 10.92 -1.23
N MET A 229 7.05 10.61 -0.03
CA MET A 229 8.17 9.69 0.15
C MET A 229 7.80 8.23 -0.06
N PHE A 230 6.53 7.90 0.16
CA PHE A 230 6.04 6.52 0.15
C PHE A 230 4.85 6.36 -0.79
N GLU A 231 4.10 7.42 -1.05
CA GLU A 231 2.90 7.36 -1.87
C GLU A 231 3.02 8.28 -3.09
N THR A 232 2.52 7.79 -4.21
CA THR A 232 2.26 8.55 -5.43
C THR A 232 0.76 8.71 -5.57
N ARG A 233 0.30 9.86 -6.10
CA ARG A 233 -1.11 10.10 -6.42
C ARG A 233 -1.28 10.28 -7.91
N PHE A 234 -1.87 9.29 -8.57
CA PHE A 234 -2.21 9.41 -9.99
C PHE A 234 -3.50 10.17 -10.18
N THR A 235 -3.51 11.15 -11.09
CA THR A 235 -4.70 11.99 -11.38
C THR A 235 -5.54 11.48 -12.53
N GLY A 236 -5.13 10.36 -13.15
CA GLY A 236 -5.89 9.69 -14.22
C GLY A 236 -6.23 8.26 -13.83
N ASP A 237 -7.26 7.71 -14.47
CA ASP A 237 -7.63 6.30 -14.35
C ASP A 237 -6.46 5.39 -14.75
N ILE A 238 -6.36 4.23 -14.09
CA ILE A 238 -5.38 3.19 -14.41
C ILE A 238 -6.15 2.08 -15.11
N THR A 239 -6.03 1.99 -16.43
CA THR A 239 -6.76 0.99 -17.22
C THR A 239 -6.29 -0.43 -16.93
N LEU A 240 -7.10 -1.45 -17.26
CA LEU A 240 -6.67 -2.85 -17.18
C LEU A 240 -5.39 -3.10 -18.00
N GLU A 241 -5.19 -2.41 -19.12
CA GLU A 241 -3.96 -2.54 -19.91
C GLU A 241 -2.71 -2.21 -19.10
N ARG A 242 -2.78 -1.15 -18.27
CA ARG A 242 -1.69 -0.70 -17.39
C ARG A 242 -1.47 -1.57 -16.16
N ILE A 243 -2.42 -2.44 -15.82
CA ILE A 243 -2.23 -3.42 -14.74
C ILE A 243 -1.35 -4.55 -15.29
N THR A 244 -0.18 -4.78 -14.69
CA THR A 244 0.74 -5.84 -15.14
C THR A 244 0.30 -7.21 -14.64
N HIS A 245 -0.15 -7.29 -13.39
CA HIS A 245 -0.61 -8.51 -12.73
C HIS A 245 -1.39 -8.18 -11.46
N PHE A 246 -2.05 -9.22 -10.92
CA PHE A 246 -2.66 -9.20 -9.60
C PHE A 246 -1.93 -10.18 -8.68
N GLU A 247 -1.84 -9.84 -7.39
CA GLU A 247 -1.45 -10.79 -6.35
C GLU A 247 -2.57 -10.91 -5.32
N VAL A 248 -2.91 -12.14 -4.98
CA VAL A 248 -3.94 -12.46 -3.96
C VAL A 248 -3.44 -13.63 -3.10
N PRO A 249 -4.00 -13.89 -1.92
CA PRO A 249 -3.61 -15.05 -1.13
C PRO A 249 -3.80 -16.35 -1.92
N LEU A 250 -2.95 -17.33 -1.67
CA LEU A 250 -2.94 -18.61 -2.39
C LEU A 250 -4.31 -19.29 -2.40
N ALA A 251 -5.02 -19.21 -1.28
CA ALA A 251 -6.37 -19.77 -1.12
C ALA A 251 -7.41 -19.17 -2.09
N ASN A 252 -7.18 -17.96 -2.60
CA ASN A 252 -8.14 -17.21 -3.40
C ASN A 252 -7.81 -17.17 -4.90
N ILE A 253 -6.75 -17.84 -5.34
CA ILE A 253 -6.27 -17.81 -6.73
C ILE A 253 -7.31 -18.32 -7.72
N SER A 254 -7.97 -19.44 -7.42
CA SER A 254 -9.01 -20.02 -8.29
C SER A 254 -10.17 -19.05 -8.50
N THR A 255 -10.68 -18.49 -7.41
CA THR A 255 -11.77 -17.50 -7.41
C THR A 255 -11.44 -16.31 -8.32
N ILE A 256 -10.23 -15.76 -8.20
CA ILE A 256 -9.81 -14.62 -9.02
C ILE A 256 -9.64 -14.99 -10.49
N LYS A 257 -9.07 -16.17 -10.78
CA LYS A 257 -8.94 -16.67 -12.16
C LYS A 257 -10.30 -16.88 -12.83
N ASP A 258 -11.29 -17.39 -12.09
CA ASP A 258 -12.65 -17.59 -12.61
C ASP A 258 -13.34 -16.27 -12.96
N LEU A 259 -13.13 -15.23 -12.15
CA LEU A 259 -13.64 -13.89 -12.45
C LEU A 259 -12.96 -13.25 -13.64
N LEU A 260 -11.63 -13.33 -13.73
CA LEU A 260 -10.92 -12.86 -14.93
C LEU A 260 -11.45 -13.54 -16.20
N LYS A 261 -11.68 -14.85 -16.14
CA LYS A 261 -12.28 -15.62 -17.24
C LYS A 261 -13.71 -15.15 -17.55
N LYS A 262 -14.56 -14.96 -16.53
CA LYS A 262 -15.93 -14.43 -16.67
C LYS A 262 -15.95 -13.09 -17.42
N HIS A 263 -15.03 -12.20 -17.07
CA HIS A 263 -14.92 -10.86 -17.67
C HIS A 263 -14.02 -10.81 -18.93
N LYS A 264 -13.53 -11.96 -19.40
CA LYS A 264 -12.64 -12.08 -20.58
C LYS A 264 -11.36 -11.24 -20.47
N VAL A 265 -10.83 -11.09 -19.26
CA VAL A 265 -9.59 -10.37 -18.97
C VAL A 265 -8.46 -11.37 -18.85
N SER A 266 -7.41 -11.18 -19.65
CA SER A 266 -6.20 -12.03 -19.61
C SER A 266 -5.08 -11.30 -18.87
N LYS A 267 -5.07 -11.42 -17.53
CA LYS A 267 -4.00 -10.89 -16.68
C LYS A 267 -3.41 -11.99 -15.78
N PRO A 268 -2.09 -12.01 -15.57
CA PRO A 268 -1.48 -12.92 -14.61
C PRO A 268 -2.01 -12.68 -13.20
N VAL A 269 -2.15 -13.77 -12.45
CA VAL A 269 -2.52 -13.76 -11.02
C VAL A 269 -1.55 -14.66 -10.28
N PHE A 270 -0.86 -14.09 -9.30
CA PHE A 270 0.12 -14.80 -8.50
C PHE A 270 -0.32 -14.90 -7.03
N PRO A 271 0.01 -16.00 -6.34
CA PRO A 271 -0.12 -16.06 -4.89
C PRO A 271 0.82 -15.05 -4.23
N ILE A 272 0.32 -14.25 -3.28
CA ILE A 272 1.15 -13.32 -2.50
C ILE A 272 2.28 -14.08 -1.82
N GLU A 273 2.04 -15.30 -1.32
CA GLU A 273 3.03 -16.16 -0.69
C GLU A 273 4.22 -16.46 -1.62
N LEU A 274 3.96 -16.73 -2.90
CA LEU A 274 5.01 -16.99 -3.89
C LEU A 274 5.77 -15.71 -4.23
N CYS A 275 5.05 -14.60 -4.32
CA CYS A 275 5.62 -13.27 -4.48
C CYS A 275 6.49 -12.86 -3.28
N GLU A 276 6.14 -13.27 -2.06
CA GLU A 276 6.96 -13.08 -0.85
C GLU A 276 8.22 -13.96 -0.88
N ILE A 277 8.14 -15.20 -1.36
CA ILE A 277 9.31 -16.04 -1.62
C ILE A 277 10.22 -15.35 -2.65
N PHE A 278 9.66 -14.89 -3.76
CA PHE A 278 10.41 -14.14 -4.76
C PHE A 278 11.12 -12.95 -4.11
N CYS A 279 10.38 -12.15 -3.34
CA CYS A 279 10.92 -10.99 -2.64
C CYS A 279 12.10 -11.33 -1.71
N SER A 280 12.02 -12.46 -1.02
CA SER A 280 13.08 -12.92 -0.11
C SER A 280 14.39 -13.29 -0.80
N THR A 281 14.32 -13.63 -2.09
CA THR A 281 15.49 -14.06 -2.89
C THR A 281 16.13 -12.93 -3.66
N GLN A 282 15.47 -11.77 -3.76
CA GLN A 282 16.00 -10.62 -4.48
C GLN A 282 16.84 -9.72 -3.56
N PRO A 283 17.87 -9.05 -4.11
CA PRO A 283 18.51 -7.95 -3.40
C PRO A 283 17.45 -6.90 -3.07
N VAL A 284 17.45 -6.35 -1.84
CA VAL A 284 16.38 -5.43 -1.40
C VAL A 284 16.23 -4.19 -2.30
N ARG A 285 17.29 -3.75 -3.01
CA ARG A 285 17.24 -2.70 -4.06
C ARG A 285 16.26 -3.01 -5.21
N PHE A 286 15.93 -4.28 -5.46
CA PHE A 286 14.97 -4.70 -6.47
C PHE A 286 13.56 -4.14 -6.20
N PHE A 287 13.26 -3.78 -4.95
CA PHE A 287 11.99 -3.14 -4.56
C PHE A 287 12.09 -1.61 -4.47
N HIS A 288 13.22 -1.03 -4.89
CA HIS A 288 13.51 0.41 -4.87
C HIS A 288 13.84 1.00 -6.26
N ASP A 289 14.36 0.20 -7.21
CA ASP A 289 15.08 0.72 -8.39
C ASP A 289 14.20 1.19 -9.59
N SER A 290 12.88 1.32 -9.45
CA SER A 290 12.10 2.19 -10.37
C SER A 290 12.31 3.68 -10.04
N ALA A 291 12.73 4.00 -8.82
CA ALA A 291 13.10 5.35 -8.42
C ALA A 291 14.58 5.60 -8.72
N ARG A 292 14.85 6.49 -9.68
CA ARG A 292 16.01 7.38 -9.54
C ARG A 292 15.89 7.98 -8.16
N LEU A 293 16.67 7.49 -7.18
CA LEU A 293 16.75 8.09 -5.86
C LEU A 293 16.94 9.59 -6.09
N PRO A 294 15.97 10.47 -5.72
CA PRO A 294 16.22 11.88 -5.79
C PRO A 294 17.40 12.08 -4.85
N ALA A 295 18.55 12.44 -5.42
CA ALA A 295 19.60 13.06 -4.67
C ALA A 295 18.99 14.37 -4.17
N PHE A 296 18.27 14.31 -3.04
CA PHE A 296 17.89 15.48 -2.29
C PHE A 296 19.20 16.16 -1.91
N LYS A 297 19.63 17.12 -2.74
CA LYS A 297 20.68 18.02 -2.35
C LYS A 297 20.07 18.79 -1.18
N LEU A 298 20.76 18.75 -0.04
CA LEU A 298 20.42 19.52 1.16
C LEU A 298 20.09 21.01 0.84
N GLN A 299 20.61 21.50 -0.30
CA GLN A 299 20.36 22.82 -0.89
C GLN A 299 18.89 23.08 -1.29
N ASP A 300 18.15 22.07 -1.78
CA ASP A 300 16.75 22.23 -2.19
C ASP A 300 15.81 22.41 -0.98
N LEU A 301 16.20 21.83 0.17
CA LEU A 301 15.52 22.02 1.45
C LEU A 301 15.76 23.43 2.03
N ILE A 302 16.95 24.00 1.80
CA ILE A 302 17.33 25.34 2.27
C ILE A 302 16.64 26.42 1.42
N TRP A 303 16.40 26.18 0.12
CA TRP A 303 15.72 27.14 -0.74
C TRP A 303 14.23 27.30 -0.40
N HIS A 304 13.53 26.20 -0.09
CA HIS A 304 12.12 26.26 0.31
C HIS A 304 11.95 26.97 1.65
N TYR A 305 12.88 26.80 2.59
CA TYR A 305 12.81 27.40 3.94
C TYR A 305 13.11 28.91 3.98
N LYS A 306 13.72 29.48 2.93
CA LYS A 306 14.05 30.91 2.89
C LYS A 306 13.02 31.76 2.15
N ASN A 307 12.05 31.15 1.47
CA ASN A 307 11.11 31.86 0.58
C ASN A 307 9.64 31.49 0.79
N THR A 308 9.29 30.85 1.92
CA THR A 308 7.92 30.70 2.45
C THR A 308 7.92 31.06 3.92
#